data_AF-A0A8H5RAK5-F1
#
_entry.id   AF-A0A8H5RAK5-F1
#
_cell.length_a   1.000
_cell.length_b   1.000
_cell.length_c   1.000
_cell.angle_alpha   90.00
_cell.angle_beta   90.00
_cell.angle_gamma   90.00
#
_symmetry.space_group_name_H-M   'P 1'
#
loop_
_entity.id
_entity.type
_entity.pdbx_description
1 polymer ?
#
loop_
_entity_poly.entity_id
_entity_poly.type
_entity_poly.pdbx_seq_one_letter_code
_entity_poly.pdbx_strand_id
1 'polypeptide(L)'
;MCDGEPNEYEREDFENLGCYALNGLGDPAKDSQRGRDRAQAFPNRCNSPSGDDVKAGDMSFHPTCFEIFKRASIYRYGFVHIEALMSWGHVRGEPQFQLPEHSAVKRARQRLWLHHAGDEFLAANPCFVPGLQDIFDSVQNTCSSDDISSDVASPNSTDIFSKLPQEIKLDILLQLDSWDIANLRLSSRTFRHLPQSLFYHLTQRELPWLYEAWTSAPLSFFVMTTAAEQRRLGKPLDKVRFQLAGRRKWGGGSEEEAADIARLAAEEVELAERQRQSYRFTPVKMLDRGRTNWTRLRGELSRRWGELPGLRNRRRIWNNCQEIMEITDKYRLLY
;
A
#
# COMPACT_ATOMS: atom_id res chain seq x y z
N MET A 1 0.37 27.77 1.13
CA MET A 1 0.13 28.16 2.53
C MET A 1 -1.31 27.79 2.84
N CYS A 2 -1.48 26.69 3.58
CA CYS A 2 -2.78 26.22 4.03
C CYS A 2 -3.09 26.93 5.35
N ASP A 3 -4.08 27.81 5.36
CA ASP A 3 -4.51 28.52 6.57
C ASP A 3 -5.30 27.56 7.47
N GLY A 4 -4.61 27.09 8.50
CA GLY A 4 -5.07 26.06 9.43
C GLY A 4 -4.02 24.97 9.50
N GLU A 5 -2.95 25.21 10.28
CA GLU A 5 -1.95 24.21 10.63
C GLU A 5 -2.65 22.92 11.09
N PRO A 6 -2.57 21.82 10.33
CA PRO A 6 -3.04 20.54 10.84
C PRO A 6 -2.16 20.16 12.04
N ASN A 7 -2.80 19.83 13.16
CA ASN A 7 -2.17 19.46 14.43
C ASN A 7 -1.09 18.38 14.19
N GLU A 8 0.12 18.62 14.71
CA GLU A 8 1.37 17.85 14.52
C GLU A 8 1.21 16.33 14.81
N TYR A 9 0.16 15.96 15.56
CA TYR A 9 -0.10 14.61 16.00
C TYR A 9 -1.07 13.77 15.15
N GLU A 10 -1.71 14.38 14.14
CA GLU A 10 -2.48 13.63 13.12
C GLU A 10 -1.60 13.22 11.94
N ARG A 11 -0.48 13.92 11.76
CA ARG A 11 0.47 13.77 10.68
C ARG A 11 1.23 12.45 10.77
N GLU A 12 1.31 11.72 9.65
CA GLU A 12 2.27 10.60 9.57
C GLU A 12 3.71 11.15 9.59
N ASP A 13 4.71 10.32 9.92
CA ASP A 13 6.12 10.77 10.06
C ASP A 13 6.60 11.59 8.84
N PHE A 14 6.14 11.24 7.63
CA PHE A 14 6.46 11.98 6.41
C PHE A 14 5.80 13.37 6.33
N GLU A 15 4.62 13.56 6.93
CA GLU A 15 3.91 14.85 6.98
C GLU A 15 4.50 15.77 8.05
N ASN A 16 5.13 15.18 9.07
CA ASN A 16 5.90 15.91 10.09
C ASN A 16 7.26 16.36 9.57
N LEU A 17 7.91 15.50 8.78
CA LEU A 17 9.25 15.75 8.24
C LEU A 17 9.25 16.48 6.88
N GLY A 18 8.08 16.67 6.26
CA GLY A 18 7.93 17.18 4.90
C GLY A 18 7.01 18.40 4.79
N CYS A 19 6.99 19.00 3.60
CA CYS A 19 6.17 20.18 3.29
C CYS A 19 4.77 19.83 2.75
N TYR A 20 4.37 18.56 2.81
CA TYR A 20 3.17 18.04 2.16
C TYR A 20 2.21 17.41 3.17
N ALA A 21 0.92 17.72 3.03
CA ALA A 21 -0.17 17.07 3.73
C ALA A 21 -1.15 16.48 2.71
N LEU A 22 -1.61 15.26 2.98
CA LEU A 22 -2.15 14.39 1.94
C LEU A 22 -3.63 14.05 2.17
N ASN A 23 -4.50 14.56 1.28
CA ASN A 23 -5.94 14.28 1.31
C ASN A 23 -6.29 12.92 0.67
N GLY A 24 -6.90 12.03 1.44
CA GLY A 24 -7.42 10.77 0.89
C GLY A 24 -8.71 10.98 0.09
N LEU A 25 -9.01 10.12 -0.89
CA LEU A 25 -10.30 10.04 -1.57
C LEU A 25 -11.16 8.99 -0.87
N GLY A 26 -12.35 9.40 -0.40
CA GLY A 26 -13.39 8.51 0.07
C GLY A 26 -14.43 8.21 -1.00
N ASP A 27 -15.23 7.16 -0.79
CA ASP A 27 -16.36 6.84 -1.66
C ASP A 27 -17.35 8.02 -1.70
N PRO A 28 -17.97 8.30 -2.88
CA PRO A 28 -18.99 9.34 -2.97
C PRO A 28 -20.09 9.08 -1.94
N ALA A 29 -20.43 10.11 -1.18
CA ALA A 29 -21.65 10.09 -0.37
C ALA A 29 -22.81 10.53 -1.26
N LYS A 30 -23.94 9.82 -1.19
CA LYS A 30 -25.21 10.32 -1.73
C LYS A 30 -25.57 11.57 -0.92
N ASP A 31 -25.26 12.75 -1.46
CA ASP A 31 -25.69 14.00 -0.86
C ASP A 31 -27.15 14.24 -1.27
N SER A 32 -28.07 14.06 -0.32
CA SER A 32 -29.51 14.02 -0.56
C SER A 32 -30.16 15.38 -0.83
N GLN A 33 -29.39 16.46 -1.03
CA GLN A 33 -29.96 17.80 -1.24
C GLN A 33 -29.68 18.45 -2.60
N ARG A 34 -28.71 17.98 -3.38
CA ARG A 34 -28.53 18.36 -4.79
C ARG A 34 -27.85 17.18 -5.47
N GLY A 35 -28.48 16.53 -6.45
CA GLY A 35 -28.02 15.29 -7.09
C GLY A 35 -26.68 15.36 -7.86
N ARG A 36 -25.61 15.84 -7.21
CA ARG A 36 -24.21 15.69 -7.60
C ARG A 36 -23.51 14.91 -6.49
N ASP A 37 -23.10 13.70 -6.81
CA ASP A 37 -22.20 12.91 -5.98
C ASP A 37 -20.87 13.69 -5.82
N ARG A 38 -20.69 14.38 -4.70
CA ARG A 38 -19.41 15.05 -4.40
C ARG A 38 -18.44 14.01 -3.87
N ALA A 39 -17.27 13.91 -4.50
CA ALA A 39 -16.15 13.15 -3.96
C ALA A 39 -15.80 13.73 -2.58
N GLN A 40 -15.88 12.90 -1.54
CA GLN A 40 -15.46 13.28 -0.20
C GLN A 40 -13.96 13.02 -0.07
N ALA A 41 -13.22 13.99 0.46
CA ALA A 41 -11.85 13.75 0.88
C ALA A 41 -11.87 13.12 2.28
N PHE A 42 -11.23 11.97 2.45
CA PHE A 42 -11.08 11.32 3.74
C PHE A 42 -9.79 10.48 3.84
N PRO A 43 -8.94 10.67 4.87
CA PRO A 43 -9.01 11.76 5.85
C PRO A 43 -8.80 13.12 5.16
N ASN A 44 -9.57 14.12 5.60
CA ASN A 44 -9.42 15.50 5.12
C ASN A 44 -8.32 16.17 5.95
N ARG A 45 -7.10 16.20 5.43
CA ARG A 45 -5.89 16.70 6.10
C ARG A 45 -5.58 18.16 5.78
N CYS A 46 -6.08 18.66 4.65
CA CYS A 46 -6.07 20.07 4.29
C CYS A 46 -7.51 20.57 4.15
N ASN A 47 -7.81 21.76 4.67
CA ASN A 47 -9.07 22.47 4.39
C ASN A 47 -9.10 22.96 2.92
N SER A 48 -9.07 22.04 1.96
CA SER A 48 -9.38 22.35 0.57
C SER A 48 -10.90 22.53 0.50
N PRO A 49 -11.42 23.66 0.00
CA PRO A 49 -12.86 23.89 -0.09
C PRO A 49 -13.50 22.72 -0.84
N SER A 50 -14.52 22.13 -0.23
CA SER A 50 -15.24 21.02 -0.83
C SER A 50 -15.93 21.50 -2.11
N GLY A 51 -15.35 21.17 -3.26
CA GLY A 51 -15.93 21.39 -4.58
C GLY A 51 -15.07 22.28 -5.47
N ASP A 52 -14.69 21.71 -6.61
CA ASP A 52 -14.24 22.33 -7.87
C ASP A 52 -12.99 23.24 -7.86
N ASP A 53 -12.46 23.67 -6.71
CA ASP A 53 -11.20 24.44 -6.58
C ASP A 53 -10.11 23.64 -5.85
N VAL A 54 -9.75 22.48 -6.40
CA VAL A 54 -8.47 21.83 -6.05
C VAL A 54 -7.38 22.72 -6.65
N LYS A 55 -6.75 23.58 -5.84
CA LYS A 55 -5.57 24.35 -6.28
C LYS A 55 -4.56 23.37 -6.89
N ALA A 56 -3.84 23.81 -7.92
CA ALA A 56 -2.92 23.04 -8.76
C ALA A 56 -1.73 22.34 -8.03
N GLY A 57 -1.76 22.19 -6.70
CA GLY A 57 -0.80 21.46 -5.88
C GLY A 57 -1.39 20.38 -4.97
N ASP A 58 -2.71 20.16 -4.95
CA ASP A 58 -3.33 19.14 -4.08
C ASP A 58 -3.58 17.84 -4.87
N MET A 59 -2.75 16.81 -4.63
CA MET A 59 -3.02 15.46 -5.15
C MET A 59 -3.95 14.72 -4.20
N SER A 60 -5.03 14.14 -4.73
CA SER A 60 -5.87 13.20 -4.00
C SER A 60 -5.55 11.75 -4.37
N PHE A 61 -5.59 10.84 -3.41
CA PHE A 61 -5.35 9.40 -3.60
C PHE A 61 -6.32 8.57 -2.76
N HIS A 62 -6.68 7.39 -3.24
CA HIS A 62 -7.34 6.41 -2.38
C HIS A 62 -6.39 5.97 -1.25
N PRO A 63 -6.85 5.89 0.00
CA PRO A 63 -6.00 5.51 1.15
C PRO A 63 -5.25 4.18 0.93
N THR A 64 -5.89 3.21 0.28
CA THR A 64 -5.29 1.91 -0.04
C THR A 64 -4.14 2.03 -1.03
N CYS A 65 -4.28 2.83 -2.09
CA CYS A 65 -3.20 3.10 -3.04
C CYS A 65 -2.02 3.81 -2.36
N PHE A 66 -2.31 4.75 -1.46
CA PHE A 66 -1.28 5.47 -0.74
C PHE A 66 -0.51 4.57 0.24
N GLU A 67 -1.19 3.68 0.97
CA GLU A 67 -0.51 2.69 1.82
C GLU A 67 0.43 1.80 1.01
N ILE A 68 0.02 1.35 -0.18
CA ILE A 68 0.88 0.56 -1.08
C ILE A 68 2.08 1.39 -1.56
N PHE A 69 1.87 2.66 -1.89
CA PHE A 69 2.96 3.56 -2.25
C PHE A 69 3.97 3.71 -1.12
N LYS A 70 3.52 3.91 0.13
CA LYS A 70 4.41 3.95 1.30
C LYS A 70 5.28 2.69 1.39
N ARG A 71 4.66 1.51 1.22
CA ARG A 71 5.39 0.22 1.25
C ARG A 71 6.40 0.11 0.12
N ALA A 72 6.01 0.44 -1.10
CA ALA A 72 6.87 0.42 -2.28
C ALA A 72 8.05 1.38 -2.12
N SER A 73 7.78 2.57 -1.59
CA SER A 73 8.77 3.62 -1.38
C SER A 73 9.78 3.24 -0.29
N ILE A 74 9.32 2.72 0.84
CA ILE A 74 10.20 2.18 1.90
C ILE A 74 11.03 1.02 1.37
N TYR A 75 10.44 0.13 0.56
CA TYR A 75 11.17 -0.99 -0.03
C TYR A 75 12.29 -0.53 -0.98
N ARG A 76 12.05 0.54 -1.77
CA ARG A 76 13.01 1.06 -2.76
C ARG A 76 14.06 2.00 -2.16
N TYR A 77 13.64 2.93 -1.30
CA TYR A 77 14.49 4.04 -0.81
C TYR A 77 14.77 4.00 0.69
N GLY A 78 14.10 3.14 1.45
CA GLY A 78 14.19 3.10 2.92
C GLY A 78 13.32 4.14 3.64
N PHE A 79 12.63 5.02 2.92
CA PHE A 79 11.73 6.04 3.46
C PHE A 79 10.53 6.28 2.53
N VAL A 80 9.52 7.02 3.01
CA VAL A 80 8.35 7.40 2.19
C VAL A 80 8.68 8.63 1.36
N HIS A 81 8.88 8.43 0.06
CA HIS A 81 9.31 9.45 -0.89
C HIS A 81 8.13 10.25 -1.48
N ILE A 82 7.48 11.07 -0.64
CA ILE A 82 6.28 11.85 -1.02
C ILE A 82 6.52 12.82 -2.17
N GLU A 83 7.70 13.42 -2.23
CA GLU A 83 8.03 14.39 -3.28
C GLU A 83 7.93 13.76 -4.67
N ALA A 84 8.30 12.49 -4.82
CA ALA A 84 8.14 11.74 -6.07
C ALA A 84 6.67 11.61 -6.44
N LEU A 85 5.82 11.25 -5.47
CA LEU A 85 4.37 11.16 -5.68
C LEU A 85 3.80 12.52 -6.12
N MET A 86 4.21 13.61 -5.48
CA MET A 86 3.78 14.96 -5.83
C MET A 86 4.30 15.37 -7.22
N SER A 87 5.57 15.15 -7.54
CA SER A 87 6.15 15.41 -8.86
C SER A 87 5.41 14.66 -9.96
N TRP A 88 5.10 13.37 -9.75
CA TRP A 88 4.27 12.61 -10.68
C TRP A 88 2.90 13.27 -10.90
N GLY A 89 2.30 13.84 -9.86
CA GLY A 89 1.04 14.58 -9.96
C GLY A 89 1.06 15.75 -10.93
N HIS A 90 2.19 16.44 -11.01
CA HIS A 90 2.37 17.56 -11.93
C HIS A 90 2.53 17.09 -13.38
N VAL A 91 3.12 15.91 -13.58
CA VAL A 91 3.46 15.42 -14.93
C VAL A 91 2.52 14.33 -15.46
N ARG A 92 1.63 13.76 -14.65
CA ARG A 92 0.74 12.64 -15.03
C ARG A 92 -0.21 12.92 -16.20
N GLY A 93 -0.44 14.20 -16.53
CA GLY A 93 -1.27 14.62 -17.66
C GLY A 93 -0.57 14.43 -19.01
N GLU A 94 0.75 14.32 -19.00
CA GLU A 94 1.58 14.20 -20.18
C GLU A 94 1.58 12.76 -20.72
N PRO A 95 1.43 12.55 -22.04
CA PRO A 95 1.43 11.22 -22.65
C PRO A 95 2.65 10.35 -22.32
N GLN A 96 3.84 10.97 -22.24
CA GLN A 96 5.12 10.30 -21.95
C GLN A 96 5.26 9.79 -20.51
N PHE A 97 4.38 10.23 -19.60
CA PHE A 97 4.40 9.85 -18.18
C PHE A 97 3.15 9.07 -17.76
N GLN A 98 2.41 8.54 -18.73
CA GLN A 98 1.26 7.67 -18.48
C GLN A 98 1.72 6.30 -17.98
N LEU A 99 1.11 5.86 -16.88
CA LEU A 99 1.36 4.53 -16.33
C LEU A 99 0.81 3.45 -17.27
N PRO A 100 1.47 2.28 -17.36
CA PRO A 100 0.92 1.12 -18.06
C PRO A 100 -0.45 0.74 -17.49
N GLU A 101 -1.47 0.74 -18.34
CA GLU A 101 -2.83 0.39 -17.92
C GLU A 101 -3.02 -1.13 -17.98
N HIS A 102 -3.41 -1.73 -16.85
CA HIS A 102 -3.73 -3.15 -16.81
C HIS A 102 -4.93 -3.46 -17.73
N SER A 103 -4.88 -4.56 -18.48
CA SER A 103 -5.91 -4.91 -19.49
C SER A 103 -7.33 -4.93 -18.91
N ALA A 104 -7.51 -5.46 -17.70
CA ALA A 104 -8.77 -5.41 -16.95
C ALA A 104 -9.29 -3.98 -16.72
N VAL A 105 -8.40 -3.03 -16.36
CA VAL A 105 -8.78 -1.61 -16.18
C VAL A 105 -9.22 -1.02 -17.50
N LYS A 106 -8.44 -1.25 -18.57
CA LYS A 106 -8.77 -0.77 -19.91
C LYS A 106 -10.13 -1.27 -20.41
N ARG A 107 -10.48 -2.52 -20.14
CA ARG A 107 -11.79 -3.10 -20.49
C ARG A 107 -12.94 -2.58 -19.62
N ALA A 108 -12.68 -2.35 -18.33
CA ALA A 108 -13.67 -1.85 -17.38
C ALA A 108 -13.96 -0.36 -17.57
N ARG A 109 -13.00 0.41 -18.08
CA ARG A 109 -13.07 1.86 -18.24
C ARG A 109 -13.88 2.26 -19.49
N GLN A 110 -15.15 2.57 -19.27
CA GLN A 110 -16.06 3.18 -20.26
C GLN A 110 -16.60 4.52 -19.72
N ARG A 111 -17.74 5.01 -20.23
CA ARG A 111 -18.47 6.13 -19.61
C ARG A 111 -18.88 5.83 -18.15
N LEU A 112 -19.11 4.55 -17.86
CA LEU A 112 -19.33 4.00 -16.53
C LEU A 112 -18.33 2.85 -16.32
N TRP A 113 -17.94 2.59 -15.08
CA TRP A 113 -17.13 1.42 -14.76
C TRP A 113 -17.96 0.15 -15.00
N LEU A 114 -17.51 -0.70 -15.91
CA LEU A 114 -18.14 -1.98 -16.20
C LEU A 114 -17.50 -3.08 -15.36
N HIS A 115 -18.34 -3.96 -14.83
CA HIS A 115 -17.91 -5.16 -14.14
C HIS A 115 -17.82 -6.32 -15.14
N HIS A 116 -16.65 -6.97 -15.20
CA HIS A 116 -16.41 -8.15 -16.02
C HIS A 116 -16.06 -9.33 -15.11
N ALA A 117 -16.61 -10.51 -15.40
CA ALA A 117 -16.28 -11.73 -14.67
C ALA A 117 -14.77 -12.03 -14.78
N GLY A 118 -14.12 -12.33 -13.65
CA GLY A 118 -12.67 -12.54 -13.53
C GLY A 118 -11.86 -11.28 -13.19
N ASP A 119 -12.46 -10.09 -13.31
CA ASP A 119 -11.86 -8.79 -13.00
C ASP A 119 -12.30 -8.25 -11.62
N GLU A 120 -12.92 -9.07 -10.77
CA GLU A 120 -13.38 -8.72 -9.42
C GLU A 120 -12.24 -8.17 -8.55
N PHE A 121 -11.02 -8.62 -8.81
CA PHE A 121 -9.82 -8.16 -8.12
C PHE A 121 -9.61 -6.65 -8.24
N LEU A 122 -10.13 -5.97 -9.27
CA LEU A 122 -10.02 -4.51 -9.38
C LEU A 122 -10.71 -3.78 -8.22
N ALA A 123 -11.82 -4.34 -7.72
CA ALA A 123 -12.60 -3.77 -6.63
C ALA A 123 -12.21 -4.33 -5.25
N ALA A 124 -11.35 -5.35 -5.19
CA ALA A 124 -10.94 -5.96 -3.93
C ALA A 124 -9.98 -5.05 -3.16
N ASN A 125 -10.18 -4.91 -1.85
CA ASN A 125 -9.27 -4.15 -1.00
C ASN A 125 -7.87 -4.84 -1.00
N PRO A 126 -6.80 -4.16 -1.43
CA PRO A 126 -5.48 -4.77 -1.50
C PRO A 126 -4.83 -4.99 -0.13
N CYS A 127 -5.25 -4.27 0.91
CA CYS A 127 -4.73 -4.39 2.27
C CYS A 127 -5.46 -5.48 3.07
N PHE A 128 -6.66 -5.87 2.64
CA PHE A 128 -7.45 -6.93 3.25
C PHE A 128 -7.54 -8.14 2.31
N VAL A 129 -6.82 -9.22 2.64
CA VAL A 129 -6.73 -10.42 1.79
C VAL A 129 -7.26 -11.64 2.54
N PRO A 130 -8.57 -11.94 2.44
CA PRO A 130 -9.14 -13.19 2.96
C PRO A 130 -8.40 -14.42 2.42
N GLY A 131 -8.22 -15.44 3.25
CA GLY A 131 -7.57 -16.70 2.88
C GLY A 131 -6.04 -16.66 2.82
N LEU A 132 -5.42 -15.48 2.89
CA LEU A 132 -3.95 -15.35 2.91
C LEU A 132 -3.35 -15.90 4.22
N GLN A 133 -4.04 -15.68 5.35
CA GLN A 133 -3.60 -16.20 6.65
C GLN A 133 -3.56 -17.73 6.66
N ASP A 134 -4.55 -18.39 6.04
CA ASP A 134 -4.58 -19.85 5.93
C ASP A 134 -3.34 -20.39 5.19
N ILE A 135 -2.87 -19.67 4.16
CA ILE A 135 -1.64 -20.02 3.45
C ILE A 135 -0.45 -19.92 4.40
N PHE A 136 -0.34 -18.81 5.14
CA PHE A 136 0.76 -18.61 6.09
C PHE A 136 0.79 -19.68 7.18
N ASP A 137 -0.35 -20.00 7.76
CA ASP A 137 -0.43 -21.01 8.82
C ASP A 137 -0.08 -22.41 8.27
N SER A 138 -0.37 -22.70 7.00
CA SER A 138 -0.01 -23.97 6.35
C SER A 138 1.50 -24.16 6.09
N VAL A 139 2.28 -23.07 6.08
CA VAL A 139 3.72 -23.10 5.74
C VAL A 139 4.63 -22.85 6.94
N GLN A 140 4.10 -22.41 8.08
CA GLN A 140 4.86 -22.20 9.30
C GLN A 140 5.18 -23.51 10.03
N ASN A 141 6.36 -23.57 10.65
CA ASN A 141 6.86 -24.70 11.45
C ASN A 141 6.97 -26.02 10.67
N THR A 142 7.16 -25.94 9.35
CA THR A 142 7.34 -27.11 8.47
C THR A 142 8.77 -27.23 7.92
N CYS A 143 9.67 -26.32 8.31
CA CYS A 143 11.06 -26.34 7.88
C CYS A 143 11.87 -27.30 8.76
N SER A 144 12.26 -28.46 8.22
CA SER A 144 13.30 -29.29 8.83
C SER A 144 14.65 -28.59 8.66
N SER A 145 15.47 -28.62 9.71
CA SER A 145 16.81 -28.00 9.77
C SER A 145 17.83 -28.54 8.74
N ASP A 146 17.44 -29.46 7.87
CA ASP A 146 18.33 -30.20 6.97
C ASP A 146 18.48 -29.54 5.59
N ASP A 147 18.51 -28.21 5.58
CA ASP A 147 18.53 -27.40 4.35
C ASP A 147 19.94 -27.26 3.73
N ILE A 148 20.92 -27.95 4.31
CA ILE A 148 22.24 -28.11 3.72
C ILE A 148 22.21 -29.42 2.94
N SER A 149 21.96 -29.32 1.64
CA SER A 149 22.17 -30.43 0.71
C SER A 149 23.63 -30.84 0.79
N SER A 150 23.94 -31.79 1.67
CA SER A 150 25.12 -32.63 1.56
C SER A 150 24.88 -33.59 0.41
N ASP A 151 24.83 -33.05 -0.80
CA ASP A 151 25.07 -33.86 -1.98
C ASP A 151 26.54 -34.27 -1.86
N VAL A 152 26.74 -35.49 -1.36
CA VAL A 152 27.99 -36.23 -1.47
C VAL A 152 28.34 -36.18 -2.96
N ALA A 153 29.33 -35.35 -3.29
CA ALA A 153 29.74 -35.13 -4.67
C ALA A 153 29.94 -36.50 -5.30
N SER A 154 29.10 -36.84 -6.28
CA SER A 154 29.25 -38.09 -7.00
C SER A 154 30.62 -38.02 -7.68
N PRO A 155 31.59 -38.90 -7.33
CA PRO A 155 32.99 -38.73 -7.72
C PRO A 155 33.22 -38.76 -9.25
N ASN A 156 32.19 -39.12 -10.02
CA ASN A 156 32.21 -39.22 -11.48
C ASN A 156 31.29 -38.20 -12.18
N SER A 157 30.96 -37.07 -11.54
CA SER A 157 30.13 -36.04 -12.16
C SER A 157 30.90 -35.31 -13.28
N THR A 158 30.39 -35.36 -14.51
CA THR A 158 30.90 -34.55 -15.64
C THR A 158 30.46 -33.09 -15.55
N ASP A 159 29.61 -32.76 -14.58
CA ASP A 159 29.08 -31.42 -14.36
C ASP A 159 30.15 -30.51 -13.74
N ILE A 160 30.53 -29.44 -14.47
CA ILE A 160 31.53 -28.47 -14.00
C ILE A 160 31.11 -27.77 -12.71
N PHE A 161 29.80 -27.57 -12.48
CA PHE A 161 29.30 -26.88 -11.29
C PHE A 161 29.47 -27.73 -10.03
N SER A 162 29.56 -29.06 -10.17
CA SER A 162 29.75 -29.95 -9.02
C SER A 162 31.07 -29.71 -8.28
N LYS A 163 32.07 -29.18 -8.99
CA LYS A 163 33.41 -28.84 -8.46
C LYS A 163 33.45 -27.52 -7.68
N LEU A 164 32.40 -26.71 -7.77
CA LEU A 164 32.34 -25.43 -7.06
C LEU A 164 32.00 -25.63 -5.59
N PRO A 165 32.54 -24.79 -4.68
CA PRO A 165 32.07 -24.70 -3.30
C PRO A 165 30.57 -24.36 -3.23
N GLN A 166 29.93 -24.72 -2.12
CA GLN A 166 28.49 -24.49 -1.94
C GLN A 166 28.13 -23.01 -1.96
N GLU A 167 29.00 -22.16 -1.41
CA GLU A 167 28.83 -20.71 -1.35
C GLU A 167 28.75 -20.11 -2.75
N ILE A 168 29.62 -20.56 -3.66
CA ILE A 168 29.64 -20.10 -5.07
C ILE A 168 28.40 -20.58 -5.82
N LYS A 169 27.95 -21.81 -5.57
CA LYS A 169 26.69 -22.33 -6.15
C LYS A 169 25.50 -21.47 -5.70
N LEU A 170 25.45 -21.10 -4.43
CA LEU A 170 24.39 -20.23 -3.89
C LEU A 170 24.48 -18.81 -4.46
N ASP A 171 25.67 -18.25 -4.59
CA ASP A 171 25.84 -16.93 -5.19
C ASP A 171 25.34 -16.89 -6.63
N ILE A 172 25.70 -17.90 -7.45
CA ILE A 172 25.16 -18.07 -8.80
C ILE A 172 23.63 -18.10 -8.77
N LEU A 173 23.04 -18.92 -7.90
CA LEU A 173 21.57 -19.03 -7.79
C LEU A 173 20.91 -17.70 -7.38
N LEU A 174 21.55 -16.90 -6.52
CA LEU A 174 21.02 -15.62 -6.09
C LEU A 174 21.00 -14.56 -7.20
N GLN A 175 21.84 -14.69 -8.23
CA GLN A 175 21.82 -13.80 -9.39
C GLN A 175 20.73 -14.13 -10.41
N LEU A 176 20.16 -15.35 -10.37
CA LEU A 176 19.22 -15.84 -11.37
C LEU A 176 17.77 -15.67 -10.93
N ASP A 177 16.87 -15.36 -11.86
CA ASP A 177 15.43 -15.40 -11.60
C ASP A 177 14.90 -16.83 -11.51
N SER A 178 13.65 -16.99 -11.05
CA SER A 178 13.04 -18.31 -10.91
C SER A 178 12.96 -19.09 -12.22
N TRP A 179 12.93 -18.41 -13.37
CA TRP A 179 12.86 -19.06 -14.66
C TRP A 179 14.21 -19.61 -15.10
N ASP A 180 15.26 -18.81 -14.98
CA ASP A 180 16.64 -19.22 -15.21
C ASP A 180 17.08 -20.33 -14.25
N ILE A 181 16.65 -20.28 -12.99
CA ILE A 181 16.88 -21.36 -12.03
C ILE A 181 16.19 -22.65 -12.51
N ALA A 182 14.96 -22.58 -13.02
CA ALA A 182 14.29 -23.77 -13.55
C ALA A 182 15.05 -24.36 -14.75
N ASN A 183 15.53 -23.53 -15.67
CA ASN A 183 16.33 -23.96 -16.81
C ASN A 183 17.70 -24.53 -16.38
N LEU A 184 18.34 -23.93 -15.38
CA LEU A 184 19.60 -24.39 -14.82
C LEU A 184 19.46 -25.78 -14.19
N ARG A 185 18.34 -26.06 -13.49
CA ARG A 185 18.03 -27.38 -12.91
C ARG A 185 17.87 -28.48 -13.95
N LEU A 186 17.39 -28.13 -15.15
CA LEU A 186 17.29 -29.06 -16.27
C LEU A 186 18.67 -29.35 -16.88
N SER A 187 19.55 -28.34 -16.88
CA SER A 187 20.88 -28.40 -17.51
C SER A 187 21.96 -29.01 -16.61
N SER A 188 21.85 -28.84 -15.29
CA SER A 188 22.85 -29.25 -14.31
C SER A 188 22.18 -29.94 -13.10
N ARG A 189 22.65 -31.16 -12.80
CA ARG A 189 22.12 -31.94 -11.68
C ARG A 189 22.50 -31.34 -10.33
N THR A 190 23.61 -30.61 -10.30
CA THR A 190 24.13 -29.90 -9.11
C THR A 190 23.11 -28.97 -8.48
N PHE A 191 22.17 -28.42 -9.25
CA PHE A 191 21.19 -27.45 -8.76
C PHE A 191 19.80 -28.05 -8.48
N ARG A 192 19.63 -29.38 -8.51
CA ARG A 192 18.31 -30.00 -8.32
C ARG A 192 17.73 -29.74 -6.94
N HIS A 193 18.58 -29.77 -5.91
CA HIS A 193 18.25 -29.46 -4.53
C HIS A 193 18.54 -27.98 -4.25
N LEU A 194 17.51 -27.25 -3.87
CA LEU A 194 17.58 -25.80 -3.63
C LEU A 194 17.22 -25.52 -2.16
N PRO A 195 18.00 -24.69 -1.44
CA PRO A 195 17.72 -24.38 -0.04
C PRO A 195 16.55 -23.39 0.12
N GLN A 196 15.87 -23.40 1.27
CA GLN A 196 14.82 -22.43 1.61
C GLN A 196 15.35 -20.99 1.62
N SER A 197 16.63 -20.77 1.96
CA SER A 197 17.25 -19.45 1.92
C SER A 197 17.16 -18.81 0.53
N LEU A 198 17.35 -19.59 -0.54
CA LEU A 198 17.16 -19.12 -1.91
C LEU A 198 15.71 -18.71 -2.15
N PHE A 199 14.74 -19.54 -1.77
CA PHE A 199 13.32 -19.23 -1.99
C PHE A 199 12.84 -18.03 -1.18
N TYR A 200 13.41 -17.77 0.01
CA TYR A 200 13.21 -16.53 0.74
C TYR A 200 13.69 -15.32 -0.06
N HIS A 201 14.93 -15.37 -0.56
CA HIS A 201 15.49 -14.28 -1.38
C HIS A 201 14.67 -14.04 -2.66
N LEU A 202 14.27 -15.11 -3.36
CA LEU A 202 13.39 -15.02 -4.52
C LEU A 202 12.02 -14.43 -4.16
N THR A 203 11.47 -14.78 -3.00
CA THR A 203 10.18 -14.23 -2.55
C THR A 203 10.28 -12.72 -2.35
N GLN A 204 11.33 -12.24 -1.69
CA GLN A 204 11.52 -10.80 -1.51
C GLN A 204 11.73 -10.08 -2.84
N ARG A 205 12.57 -10.64 -3.72
CA ARG A 205 12.91 -10.01 -5.00
C ARG A 205 11.75 -10.02 -6.01
N GLU A 206 11.03 -11.12 -6.13
CA GLU A 206 9.99 -11.32 -7.17
C GLU A 206 8.57 -11.02 -6.68
N LEU A 207 8.33 -11.11 -5.37
CA LEU A 207 7.04 -10.85 -4.72
C LEU A 207 7.15 -9.74 -3.67
N PRO A 208 7.77 -8.57 -3.96
CA PRO A 208 7.99 -7.53 -2.95
C PRO A 208 6.67 -6.91 -2.43
N TRP A 209 5.57 -7.08 -3.17
CA TRP A 209 4.23 -6.72 -2.73
C TRP A 209 3.66 -7.66 -1.64
N LEU A 210 4.33 -8.76 -1.29
CA LEU A 210 4.00 -9.60 -0.15
C LEU A 210 4.71 -9.07 1.11
N TYR A 211 4.09 -8.10 1.76
CA TYR A 211 4.66 -7.38 2.92
C TYR A 211 5.06 -8.31 4.05
N GLU A 212 4.26 -9.36 4.25
CA GLU A 212 4.42 -10.34 5.31
C GLU A 212 5.76 -11.08 5.21
N ALA A 213 6.44 -11.04 4.06
CA ALA A 213 7.76 -11.64 3.88
C ALA A 213 8.95 -10.74 4.30
N TRP A 214 8.73 -9.45 4.58
CA TRP A 214 9.85 -8.52 4.81
C TRP A 214 9.56 -7.35 5.78
N THR A 215 8.31 -7.13 6.20
CA THR A 215 7.98 -6.06 7.15
C THR A 215 6.86 -6.45 8.10
N SER A 216 7.00 -6.04 9.36
CA SER A 216 5.97 -6.11 10.40
C SER A 216 5.22 -4.78 10.57
N ALA A 217 5.55 -3.75 9.78
CA ALA A 217 4.94 -2.44 9.95
C ALA A 217 3.42 -2.54 9.77
N PRO A 218 2.63 -1.98 10.68
CA PRO A 218 1.19 -2.21 10.71
C PRO A 218 0.47 -1.42 9.60
N LEU A 219 -0.71 -1.88 9.21
CA LEU A 219 -1.57 -1.19 8.25
C LEU A 219 -2.36 -0.08 8.95
N SER A 220 -2.50 1.05 8.25
CA SER A 220 -3.29 2.18 8.72
C SER A 220 -4.77 1.81 8.94
N PHE A 221 -5.40 2.46 9.91
CA PHE A 221 -6.84 2.36 10.16
C PHE A 221 -7.66 2.63 8.88
N PHE A 222 -7.24 3.60 8.07
CA PHE A 222 -7.98 4.07 6.89
C PHE A 222 -8.03 3.05 5.75
N VAL A 223 -7.14 2.07 5.73
CA VAL A 223 -7.14 1.03 4.68
C VAL A 223 -7.86 -0.24 5.10
N MET A 224 -8.16 -0.37 6.39
CA MET A 224 -8.82 -1.55 6.97
C MET A 224 -10.27 -1.30 7.36
N THR A 225 -10.79 -0.11 7.10
CA THR A 225 -12.16 0.28 7.42
C THR A 225 -12.94 0.71 6.19
N THR A 226 -14.24 0.52 6.25
CA THR A 226 -15.17 0.95 5.20
C THR A 226 -15.45 2.45 5.31
N ALA A 227 -15.85 3.07 4.20
CA ALA A 227 -16.28 4.47 4.20
C ALA A 227 -17.46 4.72 5.17
N ALA A 228 -18.35 3.74 5.36
CA ALA A 228 -19.46 3.85 6.29
C ALA A 228 -19.01 3.93 7.76
N GLU A 229 -18.02 3.11 8.14
CA GLU A 229 -17.44 3.14 9.49
C GLU A 229 -16.69 4.44 9.75
N GLN A 230 -15.89 4.89 8.78
CA GLN A 230 -15.16 6.16 8.83
C GLN A 230 -16.13 7.34 9.02
N ARG A 231 -17.20 7.40 8.22
CA ARG A 231 -18.26 8.43 8.37
C ARG A 231 -18.93 8.35 9.74
N ARG A 232 -19.22 7.15 10.25
CA ARG A 232 -19.84 6.99 11.57
C ARG A 232 -18.97 7.60 12.67
N LEU A 233 -17.65 7.44 12.59
CA LEU A 233 -16.70 8.03 13.54
C LEU A 233 -16.54 9.55 13.37
N GLY A 234 -16.61 10.06 12.14
CA GLY A 234 -16.49 11.51 11.86
C GLY A 234 -17.72 12.36 12.16
N LYS A 235 -18.92 11.77 12.08
CA LYS A 235 -20.21 12.49 12.24
C LYS A 235 -20.30 13.44 13.45
N PRO A 236 -19.88 13.05 14.68
CA PRO A 236 -19.95 13.94 15.82
C PRO A 236 -19.07 15.19 15.65
N LEU A 237 -17.83 14.99 15.21
CA LEU A 237 -16.85 16.07 15.03
C LEU A 237 -17.27 17.02 13.89
N ASP A 238 -17.75 16.46 12.77
CA ASP A 238 -18.23 17.24 11.63
C ASP A 238 -19.41 18.15 12.01
N LYS A 239 -20.30 17.65 12.87
CA LYS A 239 -21.44 18.42 13.39
C LYS A 239 -20.99 19.63 14.20
N VAL A 240 -20.03 19.45 15.11
CA VAL A 240 -19.49 20.54 15.93
C VAL A 240 -18.73 21.55 15.08
N ARG A 241 -17.90 21.09 14.13
CA ARG A 241 -17.20 21.95 13.17
C ARG A 241 -18.15 22.79 12.33
N PHE A 242 -19.24 22.19 11.86
CA PHE A 242 -20.26 22.90 11.10
C PHE A 242 -20.93 24.01 11.94
N GLN A 243 -21.25 23.72 13.21
CA GLN A 243 -21.81 24.71 14.13
C GLN A 243 -20.82 25.85 14.41
N LEU A 244 -19.56 25.53 14.71
CA LEU A 244 -18.49 26.52 14.91
C LEU A 244 -18.31 27.43 13.69
N ALA A 245 -18.26 26.86 12.48
CA ALA A 245 -18.12 27.63 11.25
C ALA A 245 -19.31 28.59 11.04
N GLY A 246 -20.53 28.12 11.31
CA GLY A 246 -21.73 28.96 11.26
C GLY A 246 -21.68 30.12 12.25
N ARG A 247 -21.30 29.86 13.51
CA ARG A 247 -21.19 30.87 14.57
C ARG A 247 -20.11 31.90 14.28
N ARG A 248 -18.93 31.47 13.81
CA ARG A 248 -17.83 32.39 13.45
C ARG A 248 -18.19 33.30 12.27
N LYS A 249 -18.99 32.81 11.33
CA LYS A 249 -19.32 33.54 10.09
C LYS A 249 -20.49 34.51 10.25
N TRP A 250 -21.45 34.20 11.11
CA TRP A 250 -22.72 34.93 11.22
C TRP A 250 -23.02 35.46 12.63
N GLY A 251 -22.07 35.38 13.56
CA GLY A 251 -22.23 35.86 14.94
C GLY A 251 -22.30 37.39 15.03
N GLY A 252 -23.16 37.90 15.92
CA GLY A 252 -23.31 39.31 16.25
C GLY A 252 -22.27 39.85 17.24
N GLY A 253 -21.39 39.00 17.78
CA GLY A 253 -20.26 39.38 18.63
C GLY A 253 -20.61 39.58 20.10
N SER A 254 -21.70 38.98 20.59
CA SER A 254 -22.08 39.08 22.00
C SER A 254 -21.18 38.22 22.91
N GLU A 255 -21.14 38.54 24.20
CA GLU A 255 -20.40 37.77 25.20
C GLU A 255 -20.95 36.32 25.34
N GLU A 256 -22.27 36.15 25.19
CA GLU A 256 -22.92 34.83 25.16
C GLU A 256 -22.50 34.00 23.93
N GLU A 257 -22.36 34.63 22.76
CA GLU A 257 -21.85 33.95 21.56
C GLU A 257 -20.38 33.59 21.68
N ALA A 258 -19.57 34.44 22.31
CA ALA A 258 -18.17 34.14 22.60
C ALA A 258 -18.04 32.92 23.53
N ALA A 259 -18.89 32.83 24.55
CA ALA A 259 -18.96 31.66 25.43
C ALA A 259 -19.43 30.38 24.71
N ASP A 260 -20.41 30.48 23.82
CA ASP A 260 -20.88 29.34 22.99
C ASP A 260 -19.78 28.83 22.03
N ILE A 261 -19.05 29.75 21.39
CA ILE A 261 -17.91 29.41 20.52
C ILE A 261 -16.81 28.71 21.34
N ALA A 262 -16.48 29.21 22.52
CA ALA A 262 -15.48 28.60 23.39
C ALA A 262 -15.88 27.18 23.82
N ARG A 263 -17.16 26.97 24.16
CA ARG A 263 -17.70 25.65 24.49
C ARG A 263 -17.60 24.68 23.32
N LEU A 264 -18.05 25.08 22.13
CA LEU A 264 -17.99 24.24 20.94
C LEU A 264 -16.55 23.94 20.52
N ALA A 265 -15.62 24.89 20.72
CA ALA A 265 -14.21 24.66 20.45
C ALA A 265 -13.60 23.63 21.42
N ALA A 266 -13.97 23.67 22.70
CA ALA A 266 -13.57 22.64 23.66
C ALA A 266 -14.15 21.26 23.31
N GLU A 267 -15.42 21.21 22.89
CA GLU A 267 -16.07 19.97 22.42
C GLU A 267 -15.40 19.42 21.15
N GLU A 268 -14.99 20.28 20.22
CA GLU A 268 -14.24 19.89 19.02
C GLU A 268 -12.95 19.18 19.39
N VAL A 269 -12.18 19.73 20.36
CA VAL A 269 -10.93 19.13 20.83
C VAL A 269 -11.17 17.75 21.46
N GLU A 270 -12.16 17.62 22.34
CA GLU A 270 -12.48 16.33 22.99
C GLU A 270 -12.90 15.27 21.97
N LEU A 271 -13.76 15.64 21.01
CA LEU A 271 -14.22 14.73 19.97
C LEU A 271 -13.10 14.33 19.01
N ALA A 272 -12.20 15.25 18.66
CA ALA A 272 -11.03 14.97 17.84
C ALA A 272 -10.10 13.97 18.55
N GLU A 273 -9.85 14.14 19.85
CA GLU A 273 -9.06 13.19 20.63
C GLU A 273 -9.72 11.81 20.73
N ARG A 274 -11.04 11.75 20.98
CA ARG A 274 -11.78 10.49 21.02
C ARG A 274 -11.76 9.78 19.66
N GLN A 275 -11.92 10.52 18.58
CA GLN A 275 -11.83 9.98 17.23
C GLN A 275 -10.42 9.42 16.97
N ARG A 276 -9.38 10.15 17.35
CA ARG A 276 -7.98 9.71 17.23
C ARG A 276 -7.71 8.43 18.00
N GLN A 277 -8.17 8.32 19.25
CA GLN A 277 -8.03 7.10 20.07
C GLN A 277 -8.79 5.90 19.47
N SER A 278 -9.77 6.16 18.61
CA SER A 278 -10.52 5.12 17.91
C SER A 278 -9.77 4.56 16.69
N TYR A 279 -8.75 5.25 16.18
CA TYR A 279 -7.94 4.79 15.05
C TYR A 279 -6.99 3.68 15.50
N ARG A 280 -7.36 2.44 15.20
CA ARG A 280 -6.54 1.26 15.49
C ARG A 280 -5.77 0.82 14.25
N PHE A 281 -4.47 0.70 14.40
CA PHE A 281 -3.61 0.06 13.42
C PHE A 281 -3.87 -1.44 13.39
N THR A 282 -3.82 -2.04 12.19
CA THR A 282 -3.92 -3.49 12.03
C THR A 282 -2.53 -4.09 11.93
N PRO A 283 -2.14 -5.01 12.83
CA PRO A 283 -0.81 -5.60 12.80
C PRO A 283 -0.62 -6.48 11.56
N VAL A 284 0.59 -6.44 11.00
CA VAL A 284 1.02 -7.33 9.92
C VAL A 284 1.89 -8.43 10.53
N LYS A 285 1.46 -9.69 10.42
CA LYS A 285 2.23 -10.84 10.93
C LYS A 285 3.37 -11.14 9.97
N MET A 286 4.57 -10.69 10.30
CA MET A 286 5.77 -11.02 9.53
C MET A 286 6.10 -12.51 9.67
N LEU A 287 6.40 -13.15 8.55
CA LEU A 287 6.81 -14.55 8.47
C LEU A 287 8.25 -14.70 8.97
N ASP A 288 8.48 -15.74 9.78
CA ASP A 288 9.82 -16.03 10.29
C ASP A 288 10.68 -16.64 9.17
N ARG A 289 11.89 -16.12 8.99
CA ARG A 289 12.82 -16.56 7.93
C ARG A 289 13.20 -18.04 8.06
N GLY A 290 13.45 -18.54 9.27
CA GLY A 290 13.94 -19.90 9.51
C GLY A 290 12.83 -20.95 9.66
N ARG A 291 11.63 -20.54 10.10
CA ARG A 291 10.49 -21.45 10.36
C ARG A 291 9.50 -21.53 9.22
N THR A 292 9.64 -20.70 8.19
CA THR A 292 8.74 -20.70 7.03
C THR A 292 9.28 -21.59 5.91
N ASN A 293 8.45 -22.49 5.40
CA ASN A 293 8.75 -23.20 4.15
C ASN A 293 8.44 -22.30 2.96
N TRP A 294 9.46 -21.56 2.52
CA TRP A 294 9.38 -20.57 1.43
C TRP A 294 9.05 -21.20 0.07
N THR A 295 9.54 -22.42 -0.20
CA THR A 295 9.16 -23.14 -1.42
C THR A 295 7.66 -23.42 -1.45
N ARG A 296 7.12 -23.94 -0.34
CA ARG A 296 5.69 -24.24 -0.20
C ARG A 296 4.85 -22.97 -0.25
N LEU A 297 5.30 -21.89 0.38
CA LEU A 297 4.62 -20.58 0.32
C LEU A 297 4.41 -20.13 -1.12
N ARG A 298 5.47 -20.14 -1.93
CA ARG A 298 5.37 -19.76 -3.35
C ARG A 298 4.42 -20.69 -4.11
N GLY A 299 4.49 -22.00 -3.86
CA GLY A 299 3.59 -22.99 -4.46
C GLY A 299 2.11 -22.74 -4.12
N GLU A 300 1.80 -22.50 -2.84
CA GLU A 300 0.43 -22.22 -2.38
C GLU A 300 -0.11 -20.90 -2.93
N LEU A 301 0.72 -19.85 -2.97
CA LEU A 301 0.36 -18.57 -3.58
C LEU A 301 0.04 -18.71 -5.07
N SER A 302 0.85 -19.48 -5.81
CA SER A 302 0.58 -19.75 -7.23
C SER A 302 -0.69 -20.57 -7.42
N ARG A 303 -0.90 -21.61 -6.62
CA ARG A 303 -2.07 -22.50 -6.70
C ARG A 303 -3.38 -21.79 -6.39
N ARG A 304 -3.38 -20.93 -5.37
CA ARG A 304 -4.57 -20.21 -4.87
C ARG A 304 -4.68 -18.79 -5.41
N TRP A 305 -3.88 -18.40 -6.41
CA TRP A 305 -3.81 -17.02 -6.91
C TRP A 305 -5.18 -16.44 -7.28
N GLY A 306 -6.06 -17.25 -7.88
CA GLY A 306 -7.43 -16.87 -8.24
C GLY A 306 -8.33 -16.54 -7.05
N GLU A 307 -8.07 -17.16 -5.89
CA GLU A 307 -8.83 -16.98 -4.63
C GLU A 307 -8.37 -15.74 -3.83
N LEU A 308 -7.30 -15.07 -4.26
CA LEU A 308 -6.68 -13.95 -3.54
C LEU A 308 -6.84 -12.61 -4.29
N PRO A 309 -8.08 -12.13 -4.53
CA PRO A 309 -8.31 -10.94 -5.34
C PRO A 309 -7.68 -9.68 -4.73
N GLY A 310 -7.65 -9.55 -3.40
CA GLY A 310 -6.94 -8.44 -2.74
C GLY A 310 -5.44 -8.45 -3.04
N LEU A 311 -4.81 -9.63 -3.01
CA LEU A 311 -3.37 -9.76 -3.30
C LEU A 311 -3.06 -9.50 -4.79
N ARG A 312 -3.94 -9.93 -5.69
CA ARG A 312 -3.89 -9.58 -7.12
C ARG A 312 -3.94 -8.06 -7.32
N ASN A 313 -4.86 -7.38 -6.63
CA ASN A 313 -4.96 -5.92 -6.69
C ASN A 313 -3.73 -5.25 -6.10
N ARG A 314 -3.21 -5.76 -4.98
CA ARG A 314 -2.00 -5.27 -4.31
C ARG A 314 -0.80 -5.31 -5.26
N ARG A 315 -0.58 -6.45 -5.95
CA ARG A 315 0.47 -6.58 -6.98
C ARG A 315 0.31 -5.56 -8.12
N ARG A 316 -0.92 -5.40 -8.63
CA ARG A 316 -1.19 -4.43 -9.71
C ARG A 316 -0.84 -3.01 -9.29
N ILE A 317 -1.32 -2.59 -8.12
CA ILE A 317 -1.09 -1.23 -7.62
C ILE A 317 0.39 -1.03 -7.29
N TRP A 318 1.04 -2.04 -6.71
CA TRP A 318 2.49 -2.02 -6.44
C TRP A 318 3.29 -1.73 -7.71
N ASN A 319 3.00 -2.42 -8.82
CA ASN A 319 3.68 -2.18 -10.09
C ASN A 319 3.48 -0.74 -10.58
N ASN A 320 2.28 -0.19 -10.45
CA ASN A 320 2.03 1.21 -10.77
C ASN A 320 2.86 2.16 -9.87
N CYS A 321 2.98 1.86 -8.57
CA CYS A 321 3.80 2.65 -7.66
C CYS A 321 5.29 2.60 -8.03
N GLN A 322 5.81 1.43 -8.44
CA GLN A 322 7.17 1.30 -8.94
C GLN A 322 7.41 2.15 -10.18
N GLU A 323 6.48 2.11 -11.15
CA GLU A 323 6.56 2.91 -12.37
C GLU A 323 6.51 4.42 -12.08
N ILE A 324 5.65 4.86 -11.16
CA ILE A 324 5.62 6.26 -10.70
C ILE A 324 7.01 6.70 -10.24
N MET A 325 7.65 5.90 -9.38
CA MET A 325 8.97 6.18 -8.85
C MET A 325 10.06 6.17 -9.94
N GLU A 326 9.99 5.25 -10.91
CA GLU A 326 10.91 5.21 -12.04
C GLU A 326 10.79 6.42 -12.95
N ILE A 327 9.57 6.86 -13.25
CA ILE A 327 9.30 8.06 -14.04
C ILE A 327 9.88 9.29 -13.33
N THR A 328 9.65 9.42 -12.03
CA THR A 328 10.10 10.59 -11.26
C THR A 328 11.60 10.62 -11.06
N ASP A 329 12.24 9.45 -10.88
CA ASP A 329 13.70 9.33 -10.81
C ASP A 329 14.33 9.79 -12.12
N LYS A 330 13.77 9.37 -13.27
CA LYS A 330 14.23 9.82 -14.59
C LYS A 330 14.01 11.31 -14.81
N TYR A 331 12.85 11.83 -14.40
CA TYR A 331 12.53 13.25 -14.55
C TYR A 331 13.51 14.15 -13.80
N ARG A 332 13.88 13.78 -12.57
CA ARG A 332 14.88 14.50 -11.76
C ARG A 332 16.31 14.43 -12.29
N LEU A 333 16.65 13.41 -13.08
CA LEU A 333 17.97 13.34 -13.71
C LEU A 333 18.07 14.23 -14.96
N LEU A 334 16.93 14.67 -15.49
CA LEU A 334 16.84 15.47 -16.71
C LEU A 334 16.67 16.98 -16.46
N TYR A 335 16.34 17.38 -15.23
CA TYR A 335 16.06 18.77 -14.82
C TYR A 335 16.59 19.06 -13.42
#